data_AF-A0A4C1VGX3-F1
#
_entry.id   AF-A0A4C1VGX3-F1
#
_cell.length_a   1.000
_cell.length_b   1.000
_cell.length_c   1.000
_cell.angle_alpha   90.00
_cell.angle_beta   90.00
_cell.angle_gamma   90.00
#
_symmetry.space_group_name_H-M   'P 1'
#
loop_
_entity.id
_entity.type
_entity.pdbx_description
1 polymer ?
#
loop_
_entity_poly.entity_id
_entity_poly.type
_entity_poly.pdbx_seq_one_letter_code
_entity_poly.pdbx_strand_id
1 'polypeptide(L)'
;MDGKTKLRILIRTIKKTPIDLMQAAASSSGAEPQVALLCEAGATYHPQYMGAGGRWTPDLTTKPRYCFKDKMEILDYCKKVYPSHDITNIVEASHYVKVSNWCKLGSSSAAKCKVTRWVKPFRCLAARERARTEKRTRSSDKRNSVPNGANPHGTRRVRTPPVQAKLKGSPYGPR
;
A
#
# COMPACT_ATOMS: atom_id res chain seq x y z
N MET A 1 77.86 -2.90 -1.13
CA MET A 1 77.30 -3.96 -1.99
C MET A 1 76.52 -4.93 -1.11
N ASP A 2 75.19 -4.76 -1.18
CA ASP A 2 74.18 -5.84 -1.20
C ASP A 2 73.89 -6.65 0.08
N GLY A 3 73.15 -6.01 0.99
CA GLY A 3 72.39 -6.66 2.07
C GLY A 3 71.04 -7.18 1.56
N LYS A 4 70.95 -8.51 1.40
CA LYS A 4 69.80 -9.24 0.86
C LYS A 4 68.53 -9.10 1.72
N THR A 5 67.47 -8.71 1.02
CA THR A 5 66.02 -8.85 1.26
C THR A 5 65.60 -9.90 2.29
N LYS A 6 64.85 -9.49 3.32
CA LYS A 6 63.97 -10.40 4.07
C LYS A 6 62.56 -9.83 4.14
N LEU A 7 61.79 -10.17 3.11
CA LEU A 7 60.35 -9.98 3.00
C LEU A 7 59.64 -10.78 4.10
N ARG A 8 59.08 -10.10 5.10
CA ARG A 8 58.20 -10.73 6.09
C ARG A 8 56.75 -10.59 5.61
N ILE A 9 56.29 -11.60 4.89
CA ILE A 9 54.88 -11.83 4.58
C ILE A 9 54.19 -12.19 5.90
N LEU A 10 53.48 -11.25 6.52
CA LEU A 10 52.57 -11.56 7.61
C LEU A 10 51.27 -12.09 6.99
N ILE A 11 51.21 -13.40 6.76
CA ILE A 11 49.97 -14.10 6.38
C ILE A 11 49.02 -13.99 7.57
N ARG A 12 48.20 -12.93 7.60
CA ARG A 12 47.02 -12.90 8.47
C ARG A 12 46.01 -13.86 7.86
N THR A 13 45.86 -15.02 8.50
CA THR A 13 44.81 -15.99 8.21
C THR A 13 43.45 -15.32 8.41
N ILE A 14 42.88 -14.74 7.35
CA ILE A 14 41.47 -14.31 7.37
C ILE A 14 40.64 -15.59 7.31
N LYS A 15 40.30 -16.12 8.48
CA LYS A 15 39.22 -17.09 8.61
C LYS A 15 37.94 -16.40 8.15
N LYS A 16 37.52 -16.64 6.92
CA LYS A 16 36.17 -16.35 6.44
C LYS A 16 35.23 -17.28 7.20
N THR A 17 34.55 -16.77 8.22
CA THR A 17 33.40 -17.44 8.84
C THR A 17 32.13 -17.07 8.07
N PRO A 18 31.37 -18.04 7.54
CA PRO A 18 30.09 -17.81 6.89
C PRO A 18 28.96 -17.94 7.92
N ILE A 19 28.74 -16.91 8.74
CA ILE A 19 27.62 -16.79 9.70
C ILE A 19 27.44 -15.26 9.82
N ASP A 20 26.43 -14.60 9.28
CA ASP A 20 25.00 -14.88 9.39
C ASP A 20 24.26 -14.34 8.16
N LEU A 21 23.80 -15.26 7.30
CA LEU A 21 22.72 -15.01 6.34
C LEU A 21 21.39 -15.17 7.11
N MET A 22 21.09 -14.30 8.07
CA MET A 22 19.75 -14.13 8.61
C MET A 22 19.64 -12.85 9.44
N GLN A 23 19.36 -11.74 8.77
CA GLN A 23 18.56 -10.69 9.42
C GLN A 23 17.34 -10.37 8.55
N ALA A 24 16.51 -11.40 8.32
CA ALA A 24 15.08 -11.19 8.25
C ALA A 24 14.54 -11.01 9.67
N ALA A 25 14.98 -9.94 10.36
CA ALA A 25 14.18 -9.40 11.45
C ALA A 25 13.11 -8.55 10.78
N ALA A 26 12.02 -9.20 10.35
CA ALA A 26 10.75 -8.53 10.15
C ALA A 26 10.23 -8.10 11.52
N SER A 27 10.87 -7.10 12.13
CA SER A 27 10.20 -6.26 13.12
C SER A 27 9.26 -5.37 12.32
N SER A 28 7.97 -5.71 12.31
CA SER A 28 6.92 -4.85 11.76
C SER A 28 6.72 -3.55 12.56
N SER A 29 7.71 -3.12 13.34
CA SER A 29 7.83 -1.79 13.95
C SER A 29 8.48 -0.77 12.99
N GLY A 30 8.23 -0.91 11.68
CA GLY A 30 8.68 0.06 10.70
C GLY A 30 7.92 1.36 10.85
N ALA A 31 8.63 2.49 10.78
CA ALA A 31 7.98 3.79 10.68
C ALA A 31 7.05 3.82 9.45
N GLU A 32 5.89 4.47 9.60
CA GLU A 32 4.93 4.57 8.51
C GLU A 32 5.55 5.21 7.24
N PRO A 33 5.41 4.59 6.06
CA PRO A 33 5.92 5.12 4.81
C PRO A 33 5.34 6.51 4.49
N GLN A 34 6.21 7.50 4.38
CA GLN A 34 5.84 8.86 4.00
C GLN A 34 6.99 9.59 3.32
N VAL A 35 6.66 10.59 2.51
CA VAL A 35 7.62 11.45 1.81
C VAL A 35 7.34 12.90 2.12
N ALA A 36 8.38 13.72 2.09
CA ALA A 36 8.29 15.15 2.33
C ALA A 36 8.93 15.91 1.17
N LEU A 37 8.29 17.01 0.79
CA LEU A 37 8.70 17.88 -0.31
C LEU A 37 8.83 19.29 0.22
N LEU A 38 9.83 20.02 -0.29
CA LEU A 38 10.03 21.43 0.02
C LEU A 38 10.22 22.19 -1.28
N CYS A 39 9.22 23.00 -1.62
CA CYS A 39 9.25 23.90 -2.75
C CYS A 39 9.23 25.35 -2.22
N GLU A 40 10.24 26.14 -2.54
CA GLU A 40 10.30 27.56 -2.18
C GLU A 40 10.56 28.39 -3.43
N ALA A 41 10.10 29.64 -3.43
CA ALA A 41 10.40 30.57 -4.52
C ALA A 41 11.93 30.72 -4.64
N GLY A 42 12.47 30.33 -5.79
CA GLY A 42 13.91 30.42 -6.08
C GLY A 42 14.78 29.31 -5.48
N ALA A 43 14.21 28.31 -4.80
CA ALA A 43 14.98 27.18 -4.29
C ALA A 43 14.19 25.86 -4.37
N THR A 44 14.81 24.88 -5.03
CA THR A 44 14.31 23.50 -5.07
C THR A 44 15.20 22.64 -4.19
N TYR A 45 14.59 21.72 -3.46
CA TYR A 45 15.27 20.80 -2.55
C TYR A 45 15.09 19.35 -3.00
N HIS A 46 16.04 18.50 -2.64
CA HIS A 46 15.89 17.06 -2.76
C HIS A 46 14.73 16.59 -1.88
N PRO A 47 13.86 15.70 -2.38
CA PRO A 47 12.80 15.13 -1.57
C PRO A 47 13.39 14.29 -0.42
N GLN A 48 12.65 14.16 0.66
CA GLN A 48 13.01 13.28 1.77
C GLN A 48 11.99 12.16 1.93
N TYR A 49 12.43 11.03 2.48
CA TYR A 49 11.58 9.91 2.85
C TYR A 49 11.83 9.48 4.30
N MET A 50 10.82 8.88 4.91
CA MET A 50 10.91 8.29 6.25
C MET A 50 11.64 6.95 6.16
N GLY A 51 12.86 6.89 6.70
CA GLY A 51 13.59 5.61 6.80
C GLY A 51 12.93 4.68 7.82
N ALA A 52 13.22 3.38 7.74
CA ALA A 52 12.67 2.35 8.62
C ALA A 52 12.85 2.66 10.12
N GLY A 53 13.97 3.31 10.48
CA GLY A 53 14.27 3.75 11.86
C GLY A 53 13.56 5.04 12.30
N GLY A 54 12.54 5.51 11.57
CA GLY A 54 11.77 6.71 11.94
C GLY A 54 12.53 8.03 11.74
N ARG A 55 13.50 8.06 10.81
CA ARG A 55 14.32 9.24 10.52
C ARG A 55 14.13 9.71 9.09
N TRP A 56 13.86 11.01 8.93
CA TRP A 56 13.86 11.68 7.65
C TRP A 56 15.23 11.62 6.97
N THR A 57 15.26 11.14 5.74
CA THR A 57 16.46 10.95 4.94
C THR A 57 16.32 11.64 3.59
N PRO A 58 17.26 12.52 3.20
CA PRO A 58 17.23 13.14 1.88
C PRO A 58 17.63 12.16 0.79
N ASP A 59 16.87 12.14 -0.31
CA ASP A 59 17.21 11.37 -1.49
C ASP A 59 18.10 12.21 -2.43
N LEU A 60 19.41 12.07 -2.24
CA LEU A 60 20.44 12.68 -3.10
C LEU A 60 20.62 11.94 -4.43
N THR A 61 20.02 10.75 -4.59
CA THR A 61 20.12 9.95 -5.82
C THR A 61 19.11 10.42 -6.86
N THR A 62 17.92 10.81 -6.42
CA THR A 62 16.93 11.45 -7.28
C THR A 62 17.40 12.86 -7.60
N LYS A 63 17.53 13.14 -8.90
CA LYS A 63 17.79 14.48 -9.44
C LYS A 63 16.52 14.99 -10.08
N PRO A 64 15.54 15.45 -9.29
CA PRO A 64 14.29 15.94 -9.86
C PRO A 64 14.59 17.20 -10.68
N ARG A 65 13.97 17.35 -11.85
CA ARG A 65 14.18 18.53 -12.71
C ARG A 65 13.54 19.79 -12.14
N TYR A 66 12.47 19.62 -11.36
CA TYR A 66 11.70 20.67 -10.72
C TYR A 66 11.12 20.13 -9.41
N CYS A 67 10.50 21.00 -8.60
CA CYS A 67 9.88 20.53 -7.37
C CYS A 67 8.62 19.73 -7.68
N PHE A 68 8.44 18.57 -7.05
CA PHE A 68 7.26 17.74 -7.25
C PHE A 68 5.99 18.51 -6.85
N LYS A 69 5.07 18.64 -7.81
CA LYS A 69 3.77 19.30 -7.60
C LYS A 69 2.60 18.41 -7.97
N ASP A 70 2.81 17.47 -8.88
CA ASP A 70 1.77 16.58 -9.35
C ASP A 70 1.61 15.36 -8.43
N LYS A 71 0.37 14.99 -8.10
CA LYS A 71 0.09 13.85 -7.22
C LYS A 71 0.63 12.52 -7.78
N MET A 72 0.63 12.34 -9.10
CA MET A 72 1.17 11.15 -9.74
C MET A 72 2.68 11.09 -9.63
N GLU A 73 3.37 12.23 -9.79
CA GLU A 73 4.83 12.32 -9.60
C GLU A 73 5.23 11.96 -8.16
N ILE A 74 4.45 12.43 -7.18
CA ILE A 74 4.66 12.10 -5.76
C ILE A 74 4.38 10.62 -5.48
N LEU A 75 3.32 10.05 -6.08
CA LEU A 75 2.99 8.64 -5.95
C LEU A 75 4.10 7.75 -6.55
N ASP A 76 4.61 8.10 -7.72
CA ASP A 76 5.71 7.37 -8.36
C ASP A 76 7.00 7.49 -7.54
N TYR A 77 7.26 8.65 -6.93
CA TYR A 77 8.35 8.79 -5.97
C TYR A 77 8.17 7.91 -4.72
N CYS A 78 6.96 7.83 -4.13
CA CYS A 78 6.67 6.90 -3.04
C CYS A 78 7.01 5.44 -3.44
N LYS A 79 6.56 4.99 -4.61
CA LYS A 79 6.87 3.63 -5.11
C LYS A 79 8.37 3.39 -5.28
N LYS A 80 9.10 4.41 -5.75
CA LYS A 80 10.55 4.34 -5.91
C LYS A 80 11.28 4.13 -4.59
N VAL A 81 10.96 4.92 -3.56
CA VAL A 81 11.69 4.89 -2.28
C VAL A 81 11.19 3.81 -1.32
N TYR A 82 9.98 3.27 -1.56
CA TYR A 82 9.41 2.14 -0.81
C TYR A 82 9.09 0.94 -1.72
N PRO A 83 10.08 0.34 -2.41
CA PRO A 83 9.83 -0.71 -3.41
C PRO A 83 9.27 -2.01 -2.81
N SER A 84 9.46 -2.24 -1.51
CA SER A 84 8.90 -3.39 -0.79
C SER A 84 7.44 -3.21 -0.35
N HIS A 85 6.83 -2.06 -0.63
CA HIS A 85 5.44 -1.77 -0.31
C HIS A 85 4.65 -1.58 -1.61
N ASP A 86 3.47 -2.21 -1.71
CA ASP A 86 2.58 -2.04 -2.86
C ASP A 86 1.82 -0.70 -2.78
N ILE A 87 2.56 0.40 -2.94
CA ILE A 87 2.01 1.76 -2.81
C ILE A 87 1.08 2.06 -3.98
N THR A 88 -0.20 2.27 -3.65
CA THR A 88 -1.26 2.55 -4.64
C THR A 88 -1.86 3.94 -4.51
N ASN A 89 -1.67 4.61 -3.37
CA ASN A 89 -2.26 5.92 -3.13
C ASN A 89 -1.37 6.78 -2.23
N ILE A 90 -1.60 8.09 -2.25
CA ILE A 90 -0.97 9.07 -1.38
C ILE A 90 -2.01 9.97 -0.73
N VAL A 91 -1.72 10.39 0.50
CA VAL A 91 -2.55 11.34 1.23
C VAL A 91 -1.66 12.38 1.88
N GLU A 92 -1.91 13.67 1.62
CA GLU A 92 -1.25 14.75 2.33
C GLU A 92 -1.66 14.75 3.80
N ALA A 93 -0.70 14.89 4.72
CA ALA A 93 -0.98 14.95 6.13
C ALA A 93 -1.79 16.20 6.50
N SER A 94 -2.66 16.07 7.50
CA SER A 94 -3.42 17.21 8.04
C SER A 94 -2.52 18.19 8.81
N HIS A 95 -1.50 17.68 9.49
CA HIS A 95 -0.61 18.45 10.36
C HIS A 95 0.77 18.66 9.76
N TYR A 96 1.38 19.79 10.12
CA TYR A 96 2.77 20.07 9.81
C TYR A 96 3.70 19.28 10.72
N VAL A 97 4.82 18.84 10.16
CA VAL A 97 5.93 18.23 10.90
C VAL A 97 7.22 18.97 10.62
N LYS A 98 8.09 19.05 11.63
CA LYS A 98 9.41 19.68 11.49
C LYS A 98 10.38 18.70 10.85
N VAL A 99 10.80 18.97 9.62
CA VAL A 99 11.80 18.18 8.88
C VAL A 99 13.09 18.99 8.80
N SER A 100 14.19 18.40 9.25
CA SER A 100 15.52 19.00 9.21
C SER A 100 16.36 18.46 8.05
N ASN A 101 17.55 19.04 7.86
CA ASN A 101 18.56 18.59 6.90
C ASN A 101 18.07 18.56 5.45
N TRP A 102 17.30 19.56 5.03
CA TRP A 102 16.94 19.73 3.64
C TRP A 102 18.17 20.07 2.80
N CYS A 103 18.31 19.37 1.67
CA CYS A 103 19.40 19.53 0.72
C CYS A 103 18.90 20.29 -0.50
N LYS A 104 19.52 21.42 -0.86
CA LYS A 104 19.21 22.10 -2.13
C LYS A 104 19.57 21.20 -3.31
N LEU A 105 18.82 21.27 -4.41
CA LEU A 105 19.18 20.58 -5.65
C LEU A 105 20.58 20.99 -6.12
N GLY A 106 21.35 20.01 -6.60
CA GLY A 106 22.75 20.19 -6.97
C GLY A 106 23.73 19.96 -5.81
N SER A 107 23.25 19.84 -4.58
CA SER A 107 24.08 19.37 -3.47
C SER A 107 24.28 17.86 -3.55
N SER A 108 25.51 17.41 -3.76
CA SER A 108 25.87 15.99 -3.77
C SER A 108 26.24 15.42 -2.40
N SER A 109 26.28 16.26 -1.35
CA SER A 109 26.71 15.86 0.00
C SER A 109 25.68 16.23 1.06
N ALA A 110 25.35 15.25 1.91
CA ALA A 110 24.44 15.42 3.04
C ALA A 110 24.96 16.44 4.07
N ALA A 111 26.28 16.67 4.15
CA ALA A 111 26.87 17.63 5.10
C ALA A 111 26.49 19.09 4.82
N LYS A 112 26.06 19.39 3.59
CA LYS A 112 25.60 20.74 3.20
C LYS A 112 24.11 20.97 3.48
N CYS A 113 23.41 19.96 3.96
CA CYS A 113 21.97 20.01 4.19
C CYS A 113 21.67 20.53 5.59
N LYS A 114 21.37 21.82 5.69
CA LYS A 114 21.22 22.53 6.98
C LYS A 114 19.84 23.15 7.17
N VAL A 115 19.04 23.21 6.11
CA VAL A 115 17.73 23.85 6.16
C VAL A 115 16.75 22.99 6.94
N THR A 116 15.93 23.62 7.77
CA THR A 116 14.87 22.97 8.57
C THR A 116 13.56 23.71 8.31
N ARG A 117 12.48 22.97 8.01
CA ARG A 117 11.17 23.54 7.69
C ARG A 117 10.05 22.71 8.26
N TRP A 118 8.95 23.40 8.59
CA TRP A 118 7.66 22.75 8.84
C TRP A 118 6.99 22.51 7.50
N VAL A 119 6.65 21.25 7.22
CA VAL A 119 5.97 20.86 5.97
C VAL A 119 4.84 19.88 6.29
N LYS A 120 3.88 19.73 5.37
CA LYS A 120 2.92 18.63 5.38
C LYS A 120 3.46 17.49 4.53
N PRO A 121 3.84 16.34 5.12
CA PRO A 121 4.31 15.20 4.36
C PRO A 121 3.14 14.49 3.67
N PHE A 122 3.45 13.68 2.66
CA PHE A 122 2.52 12.75 2.03
C PHE A 122 2.74 11.35 2.59
N ARG A 123 1.69 10.75 3.13
CA ARG A 123 1.66 9.33 3.52
C ARG A 123 1.57 8.47 2.25
N CYS A 124 2.42 7.45 2.15
CA CYS A 124 2.41 6.49 1.06
C CYS A 124 1.59 5.27 1.49
N LEU A 125 0.41 5.06 0.90
CA LEU A 125 -0.53 4.03 1.31
C LEU A 125 -0.37 2.77 0.47
N ALA A 126 -0.05 1.66 1.14
CA ALA A 126 -0.05 0.35 0.51
C ALA A 126 -1.49 -0.12 0.24
N ALA A 127 -1.71 -0.83 -0.87
CA ALA A 127 -2.92 -1.61 -1.01
C ALA A 127 -2.97 -2.59 0.17
N ARG A 128 -4.04 -2.53 0.97
CA ARG A 128 -4.33 -3.64 1.87
C ARG A 128 -4.50 -4.84 0.95
N GLU A 129 -3.71 -5.90 1.13
CA GLU A 129 -3.99 -7.17 0.48
C GLU A 129 -5.47 -7.43 0.72
N ARG A 130 -6.29 -7.35 -0.34
CA ARG A 130 -7.68 -7.76 -0.23
C ARG A 130 -7.57 -9.20 0.22
N ALA A 131 -7.98 -9.48 1.46
CA ALA A 131 -7.98 -10.81 2.03
C ALA A 131 -8.56 -11.74 0.97
N ARG A 132 -7.70 -12.52 0.31
CA ARG A 132 -8.10 -13.43 -0.78
C ARG A 132 -8.90 -14.61 -0.22
N THR A 133 -9.27 -14.55 1.06
CA THR A 133 -9.82 -15.60 1.90
C THR A 133 -11.32 -15.45 2.23
N GLU A 134 -12.05 -14.45 1.71
CA GLU A 134 -13.50 -14.32 1.99
C GLU A 134 -14.45 -14.85 0.90
N LYS A 135 -13.94 -15.38 -0.22
CA LYS A 135 -14.81 -15.94 -1.29
C LYS A 135 -15.05 -17.45 -1.24
N ARG A 136 -14.60 -18.16 -0.18
CA ARG A 136 -14.73 -19.63 -0.11
C ARG A 136 -15.87 -20.13 0.79
N THR A 137 -16.56 -19.28 1.55
CA THR A 137 -17.61 -19.72 2.48
C THR A 137 -19.05 -19.46 2.01
N ARG A 138 -19.29 -18.68 0.95
CA ARG A 138 -20.67 -18.34 0.52
C ARG A 138 -21.30 -19.31 -0.49
N SER A 139 -20.59 -20.37 -0.90
CA SER A 139 -21.08 -21.28 -1.94
C SER A 139 -21.59 -22.64 -1.44
N SER A 140 -21.39 -22.99 -0.17
CA SER A 140 -21.72 -24.34 0.34
C SER A 140 -23.09 -24.47 1.02
N ASP A 141 -23.76 -23.38 1.44
CA ASP A 141 -25.00 -23.46 2.22
C ASP A 141 -26.31 -23.47 1.41
N LYS A 142 -26.28 -23.69 0.09
CA LYS A 142 -27.51 -23.73 -0.74
C LYS A 142 -27.68 -25.00 -1.57
N ARG A 143 -27.28 -26.15 -1.01
CA ARG A 143 -27.61 -27.49 -1.52
C ARG A 143 -27.76 -28.48 -0.37
N ASN A 144 -28.83 -28.36 0.41
CA ASN A 144 -29.53 -29.53 0.99
C ASN A 144 -30.75 -29.09 1.79
N SER A 145 -31.89 -29.06 1.12
CA SER A 145 -33.20 -29.22 1.76
C SER A 145 -34.17 -29.76 0.72
N VAL A 146 -34.04 -31.06 0.45
CA VAL A 146 -35.11 -31.90 -0.14
C VAL A 146 -35.41 -32.97 0.89
N PRO A 147 -36.62 -33.03 1.46
CA PRO A 147 -37.16 -34.26 1.99
C PRO A 147 -38.10 -34.88 0.94
N ASN A 148 -37.71 -36.04 0.42
CA ASN A 148 -38.62 -36.99 -0.22
C ASN A 148 -39.44 -37.71 0.86
N GLY A 149 -40.71 -37.98 0.58
CA GLY A 149 -41.54 -38.84 1.42
C GLY A 149 -42.96 -38.99 0.89
N ALA A 150 -43.16 -40.00 0.05
CA ALA A 150 -44.47 -40.42 -0.45
C ALA A 150 -45.31 -41.12 0.64
N ASN A 151 -46.65 -41.06 0.52
CA ASN A 151 -47.55 -42.07 1.08
C ASN A 151 -48.76 -42.27 0.13
N PRO A 152 -49.11 -43.51 -0.26
CA PRO A 152 -50.25 -43.79 -1.13
C PRO A 152 -51.50 -44.15 -0.31
N HIS A 153 -52.66 -43.61 -0.69
CA HIS A 153 -53.97 -44.30 -0.74
C HIS A 153 -55.14 -43.30 -0.79
N GLY A 154 -55.97 -43.44 -1.84
CA GLY A 154 -57.42 -43.30 -1.77
C GLY A 154 -58.03 -41.91 -1.61
N THR A 155 -58.52 -41.30 -2.69
CA THR A 155 -59.88 -41.54 -3.20
C THR A 155 -60.22 -40.54 -4.31
N ARG A 156 -60.89 -41.07 -5.33
CA ARG A 156 -61.32 -40.41 -6.55
C ARG A 156 -62.55 -39.54 -6.27
N ARG A 157 -62.54 -38.26 -6.65
CA ARG A 157 -63.78 -37.51 -6.94
C ARG A 157 -63.68 -36.79 -8.28
N VAL A 158 -64.44 -37.33 -9.23
CA VAL A 158 -64.87 -36.67 -10.45
C VAL A 158 -65.97 -35.67 -10.10
N ARG A 159 -65.91 -34.43 -10.61
CA ARG A 159 -67.08 -33.64 -11.07
C ARG A 159 -66.65 -32.31 -11.71
N THR A 160 -66.72 -32.31 -13.05
CA THR A 160 -67.22 -31.29 -14.02
C THR A 160 -67.15 -29.77 -13.76
N PRO A 161 -66.81 -28.93 -14.78
CA PRO A 161 -67.07 -27.47 -14.86
C PRO A 161 -68.55 -27.22 -15.27
N PRO A 162 -69.10 -26.00 -15.51
CA PRO A 162 -68.56 -24.64 -15.76
C PRO A 162 -69.21 -23.56 -14.84
N VAL A 163 -68.99 -22.24 -14.96
CA VAL A 163 -69.76 -21.29 -15.80
C VAL A 163 -69.13 -19.89 -15.65
N GLN A 164 -68.87 -19.23 -16.78
CA GLN A 164 -68.64 -17.78 -16.85
C GLN A 164 -69.94 -17.02 -16.57
N ALA A 165 -69.90 -15.98 -15.74
CA ALA A 165 -70.95 -14.97 -15.70
C ALA A 165 -70.33 -13.57 -15.79
N LYS A 166 -70.70 -12.88 -16.88
CA LYS A 166 -70.33 -11.52 -17.25
C LYS A 166 -71.62 -10.68 -17.16
N LEU A 167 -71.71 -9.77 -16.20
CA LEU A 167 -72.76 -8.71 -16.14
C LEU A 167 -72.09 -7.45 -15.55
N LYS A 168 -71.77 -6.46 -16.37
CA LYS A 168 -72.56 -5.23 -16.66
C LYS A 168 -72.67 -4.26 -15.47
N GLY A 169 -71.79 -3.26 -15.46
CA GLY A 169 -72.12 -1.84 -15.67
C GLY A 169 -73.00 -1.06 -14.67
N SER A 170 -72.47 0.13 -14.33
CA SER A 170 -73.16 1.40 -13.99
C SER A 170 -73.56 1.66 -12.51
N PRO A 171 -73.86 2.91 -12.11
CA PRO A 171 -73.20 4.20 -12.39
C PRO A 171 -73.18 5.13 -11.15
N TYR A 172 -72.04 5.52 -10.59
CA TYR A 172 -72.01 6.74 -9.75
C TYR A 172 -70.71 7.51 -9.96
N GLY A 173 -70.88 8.74 -10.46
CA GLY A 173 -69.86 9.72 -10.78
C GLY A 173 -69.41 10.58 -9.57
N PRO A 174 -68.70 11.68 -9.83
CA PRO A 174 -67.68 12.23 -8.94
C PRO A 174 -68.19 13.30 -7.97
N ARG A 175 -67.43 13.47 -6.87
CA ARG A 175 -67.19 14.75 -6.21
C ARG A 175 -65.70 14.94 -6.05
#